data_AF-A0AAN4SI26-F1
#
_entry.id   AF-A0AAN4SI26-F1
#
_cell.length_a   1.000
_cell.length_b   1.000
_cell.length_c   1.000
_cell.angle_alpha   90.00
_cell.angle_beta   90.00
_cell.angle_gamma   90.00
#
_symmetry.space_group_name_H-M   'P 1'
#
loop_
_entity.id
_entity.type
_entity.pdbx_description
1 polymer ?
#
loop_
_entity_poly.entity_id
_entity_poly.type
_entity_poly.pdbx_seq_one_letter_code
_entity_poly.pdbx_strand_id
1 'polypeptide(L)'
;MRYQALTGFDIGVHEGYAKAELNNRYDKYAVGVYREGDHKLMGYVRREQNRELYEFMLNNNCIAKAKFRIWIHQGEIYGAAYIKEEWKSSLGFKSDIKI
;
A
#
# COMPACT_ATOMS: atom_id res chain seq x y z
N MET A 1 -1.16 1.97 -8.67
CA MET A 1 -0.85 2.92 -7.58
C MET A 1 -0.62 4.31 -8.15
N ARG A 2 -0.70 5.38 -7.35
CA ARG A 2 -0.25 6.72 -7.73
C ARG A 2 1.10 7.00 -7.06
N TYR A 3 2.16 7.13 -7.86
CA TYR A 3 3.52 7.20 -7.33
C TYR A 3 3.89 8.59 -6.81
N GLN A 4 4.84 8.63 -5.88
CA GLN A 4 5.38 9.87 -5.30
C GLN A 4 6.90 9.87 -5.40
N ALA A 5 7.47 10.81 -6.17
CA ALA A 5 8.92 11.07 -6.25
C ALA A 5 9.80 9.81 -6.39
N LEU A 6 9.45 8.94 -7.35
CA LEU A 6 10.24 7.75 -7.66
C LEU A 6 11.51 8.11 -8.45
N THR A 7 12.56 7.34 -8.19
CA THR A 7 13.88 7.38 -8.82
C THR A 7 14.24 6.00 -9.38
N GLY A 8 15.31 5.90 -10.17
CA GLY A 8 15.77 4.61 -10.70
C GLY A 8 16.06 3.55 -9.62
N PHE A 9 16.48 3.97 -8.41
CA PHE A 9 16.74 3.08 -7.27
C PHE A 9 15.47 2.46 -6.67
N ASP A 10 14.29 2.95 -7.05
CA ASP A 10 13.02 2.46 -6.55
C ASP A 10 12.44 1.34 -7.42
N ILE A 11 13.05 1.05 -8.57
CA ILE A 11 12.67 -0.06 -9.46
C ILE A 11 13.09 -1.38 -8.82
N GLY A 12 12.17 -2.35 -8.77
CA GLY A 12 12.44 -3.66 -8.19
C GLY A 12 11.30 -4.14 -7.28
N VAL A 13 11.56 -5.25 -6.60
CA VAL A 13 10.69 -5.81 -5.56
C VAL A 13 11.15 -5.28 -4.21
N HIS A 14 10.19 -4.81 -3.40
CA HIS A 14 10.45 -4.23 -2.08
C HIS A 14 9.48 -4.80 -1.05
N GLU A 15 9.95 -4.85 0.19
CA GLU A 15 9.13 -5.07 1.37
C GLU A 15 8.81 -3.73 2.03
N GLY A 16 7.72 -3.68 2.78
CA GLY A 16 7.20 -2.43 3.32
C GLY A 16 5.89 -2.59 4.06
N TYR A 17 5.17 -1.49 4.16
CA TYR A 17 3.87 -1.44 4.80
C TYR A 17 2.95 -0.43 4.13
N ALA A 18 1.66 -0.73 4.16
CA ALA A 18 0.61 0.23 3.90
C ALA A 18 0.24 0.95 5.19
N LYS A 19 -0.11 2.25 5.10
CA LYS A 19 -0.64 3.04 6.21
C LYS A 19 -1.86 3.84 5.78
N ALA A 20 -2.94 3.75 6.56
CA ALA A 20 -4.10 4.62 6.42
C ALA A 20 -3.75 6.02 6.97
N GLU A 21 -3.85 7.05 6.14
CA GLU A 21 -3.58 8.43 6.53
C GLU A 21 -4.86 9.10 7.05
N LEU A 22 -4.98 9.24 8.37
CA LEU A 22 -6.20 9.74 9.03
C LEU A 22 -6.51 11.22 8.75
N ASN A 23 -5.50 12.01 8.41
CA ASN A 23 -5.62 13.46 8.22
C ASN A 23 -5.15 13.91 6.83
N ASN A 24 -5.33 13.08 5.80
CA ASN A 24 -4.94 13.47 4.44
C ASN A 24 -5.91 14.53 3.89
N ARG A 25 -5.35 15.70 3.53
CA ARG A 25 -6.12 16.87 3.06
C ARG A 25 -6.75 16.73 1.66
N TYR A 26 -6.41 15.68 0.91
CA TYR A 26 -6.83 15.50 -0.49
C TYR A 26 -7.75 14.30 -0.69
N ASP A 27 -7.62 13.28 0.15
CA ASP A 27 -8.37 12.03 0.05
C ASP A 27 -8.62 11.42 1.42
N LYS A 28 -9.89 11.38 1.84
CA LYS A 28 -10.31 10.85 3.14
C LYS A 28 -10.01 9.36 3.34
N TYR A 29 -9.76 8.61 2.26
CA TYR A 29 -9.43 7.18 2.30
C TYR A 29 -7.99 6.91 1.84
N ALA A 30 -7.11 7.90 1.97
CA ALA A 30 -5.72 7.77 1.55
C ALA A 30 -5.02 6.61 2.27
N VAL A 31 -4.49 5.67 1.47
CA VAL A 31 -3.60 4.60 1.94
C VAL A 31 -2.27 4.75 1.22
N GLY A 32 -1.24 5.12 1.97
CA GLY A 32 0.14 5.23 1.48
C GLY A 32 0.87 3.89 1.59
N VAL A 33 1.70 3.55 0.62
CA VAL A 33 2.60 2.39 0.64
C VAL A 33 4.02 2.89 0.84
N TYR A 34 4.70 2.41 1.88
CA TYR A 34 6.01 2.84 2.31
C TYR A 34 7.00 1.69 2.24
N ARG A 35 8.22 1.96 1.78
CA ARG A 35 9.32 1.01 1.77
C ARG A 35 9.87 0.81 3.18
N GLU A 36 10.15 -0.42 3.55
CA GLU A 36 10.83 -0.75 4.81
C GLU A 36 12.30 -0.31 4.78
N GLY A 37 12.83 0.10 5.93
CA GLY A 37 14.20 0.60 6.07
C GLY A 37 14.28 2.12 6.04
N ASP A 38 13.92 2.76 4.93
CA ASP A 38 14.00 4.22 4.78
C ASP A 38 12.66 4.95 4.95
N HIS A 39 11.56 4.21 5.12
CA HIS A 39 10.21 4.74 5.28
C HIS A 39 9.79 5.67 4.12
N LYS A 40 10.40 5.52 2.95
CA LYS A 40 10.06 6.32 1.78
C LYS A 40 8.63 6.00 1.33
N LEU A 41 7.81 7.02 1.12
CA LEU A 41 6.50 6.89 0.49
C LEU A 41 6.68 6.57 -1.00
N MET A 42 6.25 5.38 -1.41
CA MET A 42 6.41 4.87 -2.78
C MET A 42 5.21 5.22 -3.65
N GLY A 43 4.04 5.36 -3.02
CA GLY A 43 2.83 5.81 -3.69
C GLY A 43 1.58 5.57 -2.85
N TYR A 44 0.45 5.98 -3.39
CA TYR A 44 -0.86 5.78 -2.83
C TYR A 44 -1.62 4.67 -3.56
N VAL A 45 -2.42 3.91 -2.82
CA VAL A 45 -3.46 3.05 -3.40
C VAL A 45 -4.42 3.93 -4.18
N ARG A 46 -4.90 3.43 -5.32
CA ARG A 46 -5.78 4.20 -6.20
C ARG A 46 -7.12 4.47 -5.52
N ARG A 47 -7.71 5.63 -5.80
CA ARG A 47 -9.01 6.05 -5.23
C ARG A 47 -10.14 5.06 -5.49
N GLU A 48 -10.10 4.38 -6.61
CA GLU A 48 -11.12 3.40 -6.99
C GLU A 48 -11.05 2.12 -6.13
N GLN A 49 -9.95 1.90 -5.40
CA GLN A 49 -9.65 0.67 -4.67
C GLN A 49 -9.30 0.90 -3.19
N ASN A 50 -9.15 2.16 -2.75
CA ASN A 50 -8.59 2.46 -1.41
C ASN A 50 -9.59 2.36 -0.26
N ARG A 51 -10.91 2.52 -0.52
CA ARG A 51 -11.90 2.64 0.54
C ARG A 51 -12.02 1.38 1.40
N GLU A 52 -12.23 0.22 0.77
CA GLU A 52 -12.38 -1.05 1.48
C GLU A 52 -11.14 -1.38 2.32
N LEU A 53 -9.96 -1.20 1.71
CA LEU A 53 -8.69 -1.37 2.40
C LEU A 53 -8.51 -0.37 3.56
N TYR A 54 -8.86 0.91 3.37
CA TYR A 54 -8.77 1.92 4.41
C TYR A 54 -9.64 1.56 5.62
N GLU A 55 -10.90 1.17 5.38
CA GLU A 55 -11.84 0.73 6.40
C GLU A 55 -11.34 -0.53 7.12
N PHE A 56 -10.77 -1.51 6.40
CA PHE A 56 -10.11 -2.67 7.00
C PHE A 56 -8.95 -2.25 7.92
N MET A 57 -8.09 -1.32 7.47
CA MET A 57 -6.91 -0.89 8.22
C MET A 57 -7.25 -0.09 9.47
N LEU A 58 -8.34 0.68 9.49
CA LEU A 58 -8.80 1.37 10.71
C LEU A 58 -9.02 0.39 11.87
N ASN A 59 -9.52 -0.81 11.57
CA ASN A 59 -9.75 -1.85 12.57
C ASN A 59 -8.47 -2.61 12.98
N ASN A 60 -7.34 -2.36 12.31
CA ASN A 60 -6.07 -3.07 12.47
C ASN A 60 -4.89 -2.09 12.68
N ASN A 61 -5.02 -1.15 13.63
CA ASN A 61 -3.98 -0.17 13.99
C ASN A 61 -3.49 0.74 12.83
N CYS A 62 -4.29 0.89 11.77
CA CYS A 62 -4.02 1.72 10.60
C CYS A 62 -2.77 1.33 9.78
N ILE A 63 -2.18 0.15 10.02
CA ILE A 63 -0.94 -0.30 9.36
C ILE A 63 -1.08 -1.78 8.96
N ALA A 64 -0.64 -2.11 7.75
CA ALA A 64 -0.61 -3.49 7.24
C ALA A 64 0.70 -3.77 6.51
N LYS A 65 1.23 -5.00 6.59
CA LYS A 65 2.43 -5.38 5.85
C LYS A 65 2.16 -5.36 4.35
N ALA A 66 3.16 -4.95 3.57
CA ALA A 66 3.07 -4.90 2.12
C ALA A 66 4.31 -5.49 1.47
N LYS A 67 4.11 -6.15 0.33
CA LYS A 67 5.15 -6.44 -0.66
C LYS A 67 4.73 -5.79 -1.96
N PHE A 68 5.63 -5.08 -2.61
CA PHE A 68 5.29 -4.38 -3.84
C PHE A 68 6.42 -4.45 -4.84
N ARG A 69 6.07 -4.35 -6.11
CA ARG A 69 7.01 -4.27 -7.22
C ARG A 69 6.77 -2.98 -7.97
N ILE A 70 7.84 -2.26 -8.28
CA ILE A 70 7.84 -1.13 -9.22
C ILE A 70 8.66 -1.56 -10.44
N TRP A 71 8.18 -1.27 -11.64
CA TRP A 71 8.90 -1.56 -12.88
C TRP A 71 8.60 -0.54 -13.97
N ILE A 72 9.48 -0.47 -14.96
CA ILE A 72 9.28 0.35 -16.16
C ILE A 72 8.91 -0.58 -17.32
N HIS A 73 7.88 -0.21 -18.08
CA HIS A 73 7.52 -0.89 -19.32
C HIS A 73 7.14 0.17 -20.37
N GLN A 74 7.81 0.15 -21.52
CA GLN A 74 7.60 1.13 -22.61
C GLN A 74 7.72 2.60 -22.15
N GLY A 75 8.66 2.90 -21.26
CA GLY A 75 8.87 4.26 -20.72
C GLY A 75 7.92 4.67 -19.59
N GLU A 76 6.89 3.87 -19.31
CA GLU A 76 5.90 4.14 -18.27
C GLU A 76 6.22 3.39 -16.97
N ILE A 77 5.91 4.01 -15.83
CA ILE A 77 6.12 3.41 -14.50
C ILE A 77 4.87 2.65 -14.06
N TYR A 78 5.07 1.39 -13.71
CA TYR A 78 4.05 0.51 -13.19
C TYR A 78 4.42 0.04 -11.79
N GLY A 79 3.39 -0.40 -11.07
CA GLY A 79 3.54 -0.83 -9.71
C GLY A 79 2.29 -1.52 -9.19
N ALA A 80 2.52 -2.62 -8.50
CA ALA A 80 1.51 -3.41 -7.83
C ALA A 80 1.95 -3.65 -6.39
N ALA A 81 1.00 -3.54 -5.46
CA ALA A 81 1.23 -3.80 -4.05
C ALA A 81 0.28 -4.89 -3.57
N TYR A 82 0.86 -5.93 -2.99
CA TYR A 82 0.13 -6.92 -2.23
C TYR A 82 0.18 -6.51 -0.77
N ILE A 83 -0.98 -6.18 -0.22
CA ILE A 83 -1.13 -5.71 1.16
C ILE A 83 -1.82 -6.84 1.92
N LYS A 84 -1.08 -7.43 2.86
CA LYS A 84 -1.56 -8.62 3.56
C LYS A 84 -2.55 -8.18 4.64
N GLU A 85 -3.78 -8.62 4.49
CA GLU A 85 -4.81 -8.50 5.52
C GLU A 85 -4.56 -9.54 6.61
N GLU A 86 -3.80 -9.16 7.64
CA GLU A 86 -3.70 -10.01 8.83
C GLU A 86 -4.86 -9.67 9.78
N TRP A 87 -6.03 -10.28 9.55
CA TRP A 87 -7.10 -10.27 10.55
C TRP A 87 -6.70 -11.18 11.72
N LYS A 88 -6.23 -10.61 12.83
CA LYS A 88 -6.12 -11.38 14.09
C LYS A 88 -7.50 -11.50 14.73
N SER A 89 -8.32 -12.41 14.20
CA SER A 89 -9.37 -13.03 15.01
C SER A 89 -8.85 -14.28 15.65
N SER A 90 -9.20 -14.46 16.92
CA SER A 90 -8.98 -15.67 17.70
C SER A 90 -9.64 -16.94 17.12
N LEU A 91 -10.27 -16.89 15.93
CA LEU A 91 -11.10 -17.98 15.38
C LEU A 91 -10.90 -18.30 13.89
N GLY A 92 -9.78 -17.92 13.26
CA GLY A 92 -9.36 -18.51 11.97
C GLY A 92 -9.39 -17.56 10.77
N PHE A 93 -8.47 -17.83 9.84
CA PHE A 93 -8.08 -16.97 8.72
C PHE A 93 -9.11 -16.97 7.56
N LYS A 94 -9.39 -15.79 7.00
CA LYS A 94 -9.95 -15.66 5.64
C LYS A 94 -9.28 -14.55 4.83
N SER A 95 -8.67 -15.03 3.73
CA SER A 95 -8.43 -14.47 2.39
C SER A 95 -7.78 -13.11 2.15
N ASP A 96 -6.81 -13.17 1.25
CA ASP A 96 -6.04 -12.10 0.62
C ASP A 96 -6.85 -11.25 -0.38
N ILE A 97 -6.73 -9.93 -0.29
CA ILE A 97 -7.14 -9.00 -1.36
C ILE A 97 -5.93 -8.73 -2.27
N LYS A 98 -6.06 -9.05 -3.57
CA LYS A 98 -5.15 -8.60 -4.62
C LYS A 98 -5.67 -7.29 -5.22
N ILE A 99 -4.89 -6.21 -5.11
CA ILE A 99 -5.21 -4.87 -5.65
C ILE A 99 -4.34 -4.54 -6.87
#